data_AF-A0AAN8FZ63-F1
#
_entry.id   AF-A0AAN8FZ63-F1
#
_cell.length_a   1.000
_cell.length_b   1.000
_cell.length_c   1.000
_cell.angle_alpha   90.00
_cell.angle_beta   90.00
_cell.angle_gamma   90.00
#
_symmetry.space_group_name_H-M   'P 1'
#
loop_
_entity.id
_entity.type
_entity.pdbx_description
1 polymer ?
#
loop_
_entity_poly.entity_id
_entity_poly.type
_entity_poly.pdbx_seq_one_letter_code
_entity_poly.pdbx_strand_id
1 'polypeptide(L)'
;MIELDMLVCCPKYVKQKSALEKELENFLQLYNQDLENVTPYFMRLFLIHKDSGGKTRVHTDSCSANDPNTLNCPYPLRLAAGSVDSLIGKLRAILRDSRKGSEWNETLLTGNPMASMCIKRHLKAVRIEQT
;
A
#
# COMPACT_ATOMS: atom_id res chain seq x y z
N MET A 1 -9.77 -51.48 18.10
CA MET A 1 -10.78 -50.51 17.62
C MET A 1 -10.00 -49.26 17.18
N ILE A 2 -9.09 -49.46 16.22
CA ILE A 2 -9.15 -49.01 14.82
C ILE A 2 -9.35 -47.49 14.72
N GLU A 3 -8.26 -46.84 14.29
CA GLU A 3 -8.14 -45.49 13.78
C GLU A 3 -9.31 -45.10 12.89
N LEU A 4 -9.88 -43.92 13.15
CA LEU A 4 -10.67 -43.19 12.17
C LEU A 4 -9.74 -42.21 11.45
N ASP A 5 -8.84 -42.81 10.67
CA ASP A 5 -7.93 -42.14 9.77
C ASP A 5 -8.66 -41.63 8.51
N MET A 6 -8.17 -40.54 7.93
CA MET A 6 -8.15 -40.28 6.48
C MET A 6 -9.39 -39.79 5.69
N LEU A 7 -10.17 -38.82 6.17
CA LEU A 7 -10.95 -37.91 5.29
C LEU A 7 -11.10 -36.55 5.98
N VAL A 8 -10.15 -35.60 5.88
CA VAL A 8 -9.96 -34.72 4.73
C VAL A 8 -8.46 -34.49 4.50
N CYS A 9 -7.90 -35.20 3.52
CA CYS A 9 -6.65 -34.87 2.86
C CYS A 9 -6.84 -33.56 2.07
N CYS A 10 -6.40 -32.45 2.66
CA CYS A 10 -5.64 -31.41 1.98
C CYS A 10 -4.95 -30.64 3.10
N PRO A 11 -3.61 -30.59 3.18
CA PRO A 11 -2.98 -29.53 3.97
C PRO A 11 -3.55 -28.23 3.41
N LYS A 12 -4.48 -27.61 4.14
CA LYS A 12 -5.19 -26.40 3.73
C LYS A 12 -4.11 -25.49 3.19
N TYR A 13 -4.13 -25.20 1.89
CA TYR A 13 -3.12 -24.40 1.23
C TYR A 13 -2.85 -23.16 2.09
N VAL A 14 -1.74 -23.16 2.82
CA VAL A 14 -1.38 -22.03 3.66
C VAL A 14 -0.91 -20.99 2.68
N LYS A 15 -1.76 -20.00 2.40
CA LYS A 15 -1.46 -18.95 1.45
C LYS A 15 -0.17 -18.28 1.90
N GLN A 16 0.88 -18.49 1.12
CA GLN A 16 2.17 -17.87 1.40
C GLN A 16 2.00 -16.36 1.29
N LYS A 17 2.29 -15.63 2.38
CA LYS A 17 2.26 -14.18 2.36
C LYS A 17 3.21 -13.65 1.32
N SER A 18 2.73 -12.72 0.51
CA SER A 18 3.55 -12.05 -0.50
C SER A 18 4.67 -11.24 0.18
N ALA A 19 5.74 -10.92 -0.56
CA ALA A 19 6.80 -10.06 -0.04
C ALA A 19 6.25 -8.69 0.42
N LEU A 20 5.29 -8.12 -0.33
CA LEU A 20 4.64 -6.86 0.01
C LEU A 20 3.79 -6.96 1.29
N GLU A 21 3.10 -8.08 1.49
CA GLU A 21 2.33 -8.33 2.70
C GLU A 21 3.23 -8.44 3.93
N LYS A 22 4.35 -9.16 3.83
CA LYS A 22 5.36 -9.22 4.90
C LYS A 22 5.96 -7.84 5.20
N GLU A 23 6.27 -7.06 4.16
CA GLU A 23 6.79 -5.71 4.31
C GLU A 23 5.79 -4.80 5.03
N LEU A 24 4.51 -4.88 4.68
CA LEU A 24 3.43 -4.15 5.35
C LEU A 24 3.32 -4.55 6.83
N GLU A 25 3.32 -5.85 7.14
CA GLU A 25 3.24 -6.33 8.51
C GLU A 25 4.42 -5.85 9.36
N ASN A 26 5.64 -5.97 8.82
CA ASN A 26 6.84 -5.48 9.49
C ASN A 26 6.77 -3.97 9.75
N PHE A 27 6.27 -3.20 8.78
CA PHE A 27 6.07 -1.75 8.94
C PHE A 27 5.07 -1.43 10.05
N LEU A 28 3.91 -2.12 10.08
CA LEU A 28 2.87 -1.89 11.08
C LEU A 28 3.32 -2.26 12.50
N GLN A 29 4.14 -3.31 12.63
CA GLN A 29 4.74 -3.70 13.91
C GLN A 29 5.58 -2.59 14.54
N LEU A 30 6.24 -1.73 13.73
CA LEU A 30 6.99 -0.57 14.24
C LEU A 30 6.10 0.46 14.98
N TYR A 31 4.79 0.41 14.75
CA TYR A 31 3.80 1.30 15.35
C TYR A 31 2.81 0.55 16.27
N ASN A 32 3.11 -0.71 16.61
CA ASN A 32 2.23 -1.59 17.38
C ASN A 32 0.83 -1.71 16.75
N GLN A 33 0.77 -1.76 15.42
CA GLN A 33 -0.47 -1.95 14.65
C GLN A 33 -0.53 -3.34 14.03
N ASP A 34 -1.74 -3.83 13.75
CA ASP A 34 -2.01 -5.09 13.06
C ASP A 34 -2.86 -4.87 11.79
N LEU A 35 -2.96 -5.88 10.93
CA LEU A 35 -3.74 -5.81 9.70
C LEU A 35 -5.26 -5.80 9.91
N GLU A 36 -5.76 -6.27 11.05
CA GLU A 36 -7.19 -6.40 11.32
C GLU A 36 -7.82 -5.04 11.58
N ASN A 37 -7.10 -4.17 12.30
CA ASN A 37 -7.56 -2.88 12.78
C ASN A 37 -6.80 -1.69 12.18
N VAL A 38 -5.97 -1.91 11.17
CA VAL A 38 -5.19 -0.84 10.53
C VAL A 38 -6.09 0.27 9.98
N THR A 39 -5.81 1.50 10.40
CA THR A 39 -6.53 2.69 9.95
C THR A 39 -5.97 3.21 8.61
N PRO A 40 -6.75 3.99 7.85
CA PRO A 40 -6.25 4.65 6.65
C PRO A 40 -5.02 5.52 6.86
N TYR A 41 -4.83 6.04 8.07
CA TYR A 41 -3.67 6.84 8.42
C TYR A 41 -2.37 6.03 8.29
N PHE A 42 -2.29 4.87 8.92
CA PHE A 42 -1.11 3.99 8.83
C PHE A 42 -0.90 3.46 7.41
N MET A 43 -1.98 3.19 6.68
CA MET A 43 -1.87 2.82 5.27
C MET A 43 -1.29 3.95 4.42
N ARG A 44 -1.67 5.21 4.67
CA ARG A 44 -1.07 6.37 3.99
C ARG A 44 0.40 6.56 4.39
N LEU A 45 0.75 6.36 5.67
CA LEU A 45 2.14 6.39 6.10
C LEU A 45 2.98 5.31 5.39
N PHE A 46 2.43 4.11 5.20
CA PHE A 46 3.09 3.07 4.44
C PHE A 46 3.32 3.48 2.98
N LEU A 47 2.34 4.13 2.33
CA LEU A 47 2.53 4.66 0.97
C LEU A 47 3.66 5.70 0.91
N ILE A 48 3.75 6.59 1.90
CA ILE A 48 4.84 7.57 2.02
C ILE A 48 6.19 6.88 2.26
N HIS A 49 6.22 5.84 3.09
CA HIS A 49 7.42 5.04 3.30
C HIS A 49 7.90 4.41 1.98
N LYS A 50 7.00 3.81 1.19
CA LYS A 50 7.33 3.24 -0.13
C LYS A 50 7.78 4.29 -1.14
N ASP A 51 7.24 5.50 -1.06
CA ASP A 51 7.57 6.60 -1.95
C ASP A 51 9.06 7.03 -1.86
N SER A 52 9.70 6.86 -0.70
CA SER A 52 11.14 7.13 -0.52
C SER A 52 12.07 6.29 -1.41
N GLY A 53 11.61 5.13 -1.90
CA GLY A 53 12.32 4.28 -2.85
C GLY A 53 12.05 4.62 -4.32
N GLY A 54 11.42 5.77 -4.57
CA GLY A 54 11.06 6.27 -5.88
C GLY A 54 12.23 6.52 -6.83
N LYS A 55 11.95 6.49 -8.13
CA LYS A 55 12.92 6.82 -9.19
C LYS A 55 12.43 7.91 -10.14
N THR A 56 11.17 8.34 -9.99
CA THR A 56 10.58 9.38 -10.82
C THR A 56 10.98 10.72 -10.26
N ARG A 57 11.68 11.52 -11.06
CA ARG A 57 11.99 12.88 -10.68
C ARG A 57 10.74 13.75 -10.86
N VAL A 58 10.39 14.48 -9.81
CA VAL A 58 9.20 15.33 -9.81
C VAL A 58 9.60 16.75 -10.09
N HIS A 59 9.28 17.23 -11.29
CA HIS A 59 9.59 18.59 -11.71
C HIS A 59 8.42 19.52 -11.38
N THR A 60 8.73 20.76 -11.02
CA THR A 60 7.76 21.84 -11.00
C THR A 60 8.00 22.76 -12.20
N ASP A 61 7.03 23.60 -12.56
CA ASP A 61 7.16 24.59 -13.65
C ASP A 61 8.36 25.54 -13.46
N SER A 62 8.85 25.66 -12.24
CA SER A 62 10.05 26.44 -11.88
C SER A 62 11.37 25.65 -11.99
N CYS A 63 11.38 24.47 -12.63
CA CYS A 63 12.59 23.69 -12.79
C CYS A 63 13.56 24.38 -13.77
N SER A 64 14.65 24.94 -13.24
CA SER A 64 15.70 25.63 -14.01
C SER A 64 16.69 24.69 -14.70
N ALA A 65 16.47 23.36 -14.61
CA ALA A 65 17.35 22.39 -15.27
C ALA A 65 17.02 22.34 -16.77
N ASN A 66 17.99 22.69 -17.61
CA ASN A 66 17.86 22.63 -19.08
C ASN A 66 17.59 21.21 -19.61
N ASP A 67 17.85 20.17 -18.80
CA ASP A 67 17.52 18.77 -19.08
C ASP A 67 16.82 18.16 -17.85
N PRO A 68 15.53 17.75 -17.94
CA PRO A 68 14.81 17.12 -16.83
C PRO A 68 15.47 15.82 -16.33
N ASN A 69 16.33 15.17 -17.14
CA ASN A 69 17.03 13.95 -16.75
C ASN A 69 18.42 14.17 -16.14
N THR A 70 18.81 15.41 -15.83
CA THR A 70 20.10 15.63 -15.16
C THR A 70 20.12 15.06 -13.73
N LEU A 71 21.21 14.35 -13.39
CA LEU A 71 21.45 13.80 -12.06
C LEU A 71 21.47 14.88 -10.96
N ASN A 72 21.80 16.12 -11.31
CA ASN A 72 21.93 17.27 -10.41
C ASN A 72 20.64 18.06 -10.17
N CYS A 73 19.50 17.62 -10.70
CA CYS A 73 18.25 18.30 -10.45
C CYS A 73 17.90 18.21 -8.94
N PRO A 74 17.62 19.34 -8.25
CA PRO A 74 17.47 19.37 -6.79
C PRO A 74 16.12 18.81 -6.30
N TYR A 75 15.22 18.46 -7.22
CA TYR A 75 13.88 18.01 -6.91
C TYR A 75 13.85 16.53 -6.51
N PRO A 76 12.95 16.14 -5.58
CA PRO A 76 12.93 14.81 -5.00
C PRO A 76 12.57 13.72 -6.01
N LEU A 77 13.07 12.51 -5.74
CA LEU A 77 12.62 11.30 -6.40
C LEU A 77 11.40 10.73 -5.66
N ARG A 78 10.37 10.36 -6.43
CA ARG A 78 9.09 9.82 -5.97
C ARG A 78 8.76 8.55 -6.73
N LEU A 79 7.81 7.76 -6.23
CA LEU A 79 7.21 6.71 -7.04
C LEU A 79 6.34 7.34 -8.12
N ALA A 80 6.42 6.84 -9.36
CA ALA A 80 5.48 7.23 -10.41
C ALA A 80 4.03 7.03 -9.95
N ALA A 81 3.13 7.94 -10.34
CA ALA A 81 1.72 7.90 -9.95
C ALA A 81 1.05 6.56 -10.32
N GLY A 82 1.41 5.97 -11.47
CA GLY A 82 0.96 4.63 -11.87
C GLY A 82 1.46 3.51 -10.95
N SER A 83 2.69 3.63 -10.43
CA SER A 83 3.24 2.69 -9.44
C SER A 83 2.53 2.81 -8.10
N VAL A 84 2.19 4.02 -7.66
CA VAL A 84 1.39 4.25 -6.45
C VAL A 84 -0.02 3.66 -6.60
N ASP A 85 -0.67 3.85 -7.74
CA ASP A 85 -2.00 3.29 -8.03
C ASP A 85 -1.98 1.76 -8.03
N SER A 86 -0.97 1.16 -8.68
CA SER A 86 -0.77 -0.30 -8.65
C SER A 86 -0.53 -0.83 -7.24
N LEU A 87 0.26 -0.12 -6.43
CA LEU A 87 0.51 -0.46 -5.03
C LEU A 87 -0.79 -0.41 -4.21
N ILE A 88 -1.63 0.61 -4.41
CA ILE A 88 -2.95 0.72 -3.77
C ILE A 88 -3.82 -0.49 -4.13
N GLY A 89 -3.86 -0.90 -5.40
CA GLY A 89 -4.60 -2.08 -5.85
C GLY A 89 -4.12 -3.38 -5.19
N LYS A 90 -2.80 -3.57 -5.07
CA LYS A 90 -2.21 -4.75 -4.39
C LYS A 90 -2.52 -4.76 -2.90
N LEU A 91 -2.43 -3.61 -2.23
CA LEU A 91 -2.75 -3.48 -0.81
C LEU A 91 -4.25 -3.71 -0.54
N ARG A 92 -5.13 -3.23 -1.42
CA ARG A 92 -6.56 -3.60 -1.38
C ARG A 92 -6.71 -5.11 -1.40
N ALA A 93 -5.99 -5.79 -2.30
CA ALA A 93 -6.04 -7.24 -2.45
C ALA A 93 -5.54 -8.01 -1.22
N ILE A 94 -4.47 -7.55 -0.60
CA ILE A 94 -3.94 -8.12 0.65
C ILE A 94 -5.00 -8.01 1.76
N LEU A 95 -5.63 -6.85 1.90
CA LEU A 95 -6.59 -6.58 2.97
C LEU A 95 -7.98 -7.20 2.74
N ARG A 96 -8.26 -7.79 1.57
CA ARG A 96 -9.58 -8.44 1.32
C ARG A 96 -9.84 -9.63 2.23
N ASP A 97 -8.80 -10.39 2.56
CA ASP A 97 -8.97 -11.62 3.36
C ASP A 97 -9.04 -11.27 4.86
N SER A 98 -8.37 -10.20 5.29
CA SER A 98 -8.33 -9.74 6.68
C SER A 98 -9.50 -8.82 7.05
N ARG A 99 -10.03 -8.05 6.09
CA ARG A 99 -11.06 -7.04 6.33
C ARG A 99 -12.29 -7.29 5.47
N LYS A 100 -13.44 -7.40 6.13
CA LYS A 100 -14.74 -7.59 5.46
C LYS A 100 -15.20 -6.25 4.86
N GLY A 101 -15.45 -6.21 3.55
CA GLY A 101 -16.06 -5.07 2.85
C GLY A 101 -15.13 -4.35 1.87
N SER A 102 -15.72 -3.83 0.77
CA SER A 102 -14.99 -3.12 -0.29
C SER A 102 -14.74 -1.64 0.03
N GLU A 103 -15.70 -0.97 0.66
CA GLU A 103 -15.63 0.46 0.99
C GLU A 103 -15.24 0.68 2.46
N TRP A 104 -14.60 1.82 2.73
CA TRP A 104 -14.21 2.23 4.07
C TRP A 104 -15.34 3.00 4.76
N ASN A 105 -15.68 2.62 6.00
CA ASN A 105 -16.56 3.39 6.86
C ASN A 105 -15.75 4.08 7.97
N GLU A 106 -15.65 5.41 7.91
CA GLU A 106 -14.89 6.20 8.90
C GLU A 106 -15.51 6.16 10.30
N THR A 107 -16.84 6.08 10.42
CA THR A 107 -17.54 6.10 11.71
C THR A 107 -17.37 4.78 12.46
N LEU A 108 -17.45 3.66 11.73
CA LEU A 108 -17.37 2.32 12.29
C LEU A 108 -15.96 1.75 12.27
N LEU A 109 -15.01 2.42 11.60
CA LEU A 109 -13.64 1.95 11.36
C LEU A 109 -13.60 0.54 10.74
N THR A 110 -14.59 0.22 9.90
CA THR A 110 -14.75 -1.08 9.24
C THR A 110 -14.61 -0.96 7.72
N GLY A 111 -14.35 -2.08 7.06
CA GLY A 111 -14.13 -2.15 5.62
C GLY A 111 -12.66 -2.02 5.22
N ASN A 112 -12.39 -1.75 3.95
CA ASN A 112 -11.02 -1.69 3.43
C ASN A 112 -10.43 -0.26 3.55
N PRO A 113 -9.36 -0.04 4.32
CA PRO A 113 -8.81 1.29 4.60
C PRO A 113 -8.16 1.91 3.36
N MET A 114 -7.79 1.09 2.37
CA MET A 114 -7.31 1.54 1.06
C MET A 114 -8.42 2.10 0.16
N ALA A 115 -9.69 1.95 0.56
CA ALA A 115 -10.85 2.58 -0.09
C ALA A 115 -11.23 3.94 0.53
N SER A 116 -10.54 4.38 1.60
CA SER A 116 -10.83 5.65 2.27
C SER A 116 -10.57 6.88 1.38
N MET A 117 -11.23 7.99 1.73
CA MET A 117 -11.00 9.28 1.08
C MET A 117 -9.57 9.78 1.26
N CYS A 118 -8.93 9.49 2.39
CA CYS A 118 -7.54 9.86 2.66
C CYS A 118 -6.58 9.28 1.61
N ILE A 119 -6.76 8.01 1.27
CA ILE A 119 -5.95 7.31 0.25
C ILE A 119 -6.26 7.83 -1.16
N LYS A 120 -7.55 8.05 -1.48
CA LYS A 120 -7.95 8.64 -2.78
C LYS A 120 -7.35 10.04 -2.97
N ARG A 121 -7.35 10.87 -1.92
CA ARG A 121 -6.74 12.22 -1.93
C ARG A 121 -5.22 12.16 -2.06
N HIS A 122 -4.56 11.20 -1.41
CA HIS A 122 -3.11 11.01 -1.56
C HIS A 122 -2.72 10.69 -3.01
N LEU A 123 -3.41 9.74 -3.66
CA LEU A 123 -3.15 9.43 -5.08
C LEU A 123 -3.42 10.64 -6.00
N LYS A 124 -4.49 11.41 -5.72
CA LYS A 124 -4.77 12.65 -6.47
C LYS A 124 -3.63 13.67 -6.30
N ALA A 125 -3.11 13.84 -5.09
CA ALA A 125 -1.99 14.75 -4.83
C ALA A 125 -0.73 14.33 -5.61
N VAL A 126 -0.38 13.04 -5.60
CA VAL A 126 0.76 12.50 -6.37
C VAL A 126 0.59 12.76 -7.87
N ARG A 127 -0.63 12.58 -8.41
CA ARG A 127 -0.91 12.86 -9.83
C ARG A 127 -0.70 14.33 -10.17
N ILE A 128 -1.20 15.24 -9.33
CA ILE A 128 -1.05 16.68 -9.53
C ILE A 128 0.43 17.08 -9.43
N GLU A 129 1.17 16.51 -8.48
CA GLU A 129 2.60 16.79 -8.28
C GLU A 129 3.45 16.37 -9.49
N GLN A 130 3.02 15.34 -10.23
CA GLN A 130 3.76 14.75 -11.35
C GLN A 130 3.20 15.10 -12.74
N THR A 131 2.22 16.02 -12.79
CA THR A 131 1.70 16.56 -14.05
C THR A 131 2.55 17.75 -14.47
#